data_AF-A0A087TQ95-F1
#
_entry.id   AF-A0A087TQ95-F1
#
_cell.length_a   1.000
_cell.length_b   1.000
_cell.length_c   1.000
_cell.angle_alpha   90.00
_cell.angle_beta   90.00
_cell.angle_gamma   90.00
#
_symmetry.space_group_name_H-M   'P 1'
#
loop_
_entity.id
_entity.type
_entity.pdbx_description
1 polymer ?
#
loop_
_entity_poly.entity_id
_entity_poly.type
_entity_poly.pdbx_seq_one_letter_code
_entity_poly.pdbx_strand_id
1 'polypeptide(L)'
;MGVYFVSFVGQYGYDRVLGVLGRHMRDFLNGLDNLHEYLKFSYPRMKAPSFFCENETSSGLTLHYRSTRRGFLWYTIGQIREVGRHFYQTDVIIEVIKEETIFDMLHVMMQLTFDNRAFQTDRRQSVQRIDKNMMPVNAFLFLEIFPFCIVFDEYLVIR
;
A
#
# COMPACT_ATOMS: atom_id res chain seq x y z
N MET A 1 -5.22 -18.75 10.76
CA MET A 1 -4.16 -19.10 9.80
C MET A 1 -3.27 -17.92 9.43
N GLY A 2 -3.78 -16.78 8.92
CA GLY A 2 -2.93 -15.65 8.50
C GLY A 2 -2.07 -15.01 9.60
N VAL A 3 -2.53 -15.04 10.85
CA VAL A 3 -1.82 -14.48 12.02
C VAL A 3 -0.43 -15.13 12.19
N TYR A 4 -0.35 -16.45 12.15
CA TYR A 4 0.92 -17.17 12.37
C TYR A 4 1.97 -16.91 11.28
N PHE A 5 1.55 -16.50 10.09
CA PHE A 5 2.47 -16.27 8.98
C PHE A 5 3.44 -15.13 9.28
N VAL A 6 2.97 -14.06 9.91
CA VAL A 6 3.82 -12.89 10.23
C VAL A 6 4.94 -13.30 11.18
N SER A 7 4.62 -14.04 12.24
CA SER A 7 5.62 -14.59 13.16
C SER A 7 6.56 -15.58 12.47
N PHE A 8 6.03 -16.42 11.58
CA PHE A 8 6.83 -17.39 10.83
C PHE A 8 7.86 -16.70 9.93
N VAL A 9 7.47 -15.74 9.09
CA VAL A 9 8.43 -15.05 8.21
C VAL A 9 9.45 -14.22 8.99
N GLY A 10 9.07 -13.72 10.17
CA GLY A 10 9.98 -13.07 11.10
C GLY A 10 11.16 -13.96 11.50
N GLN A 11 10.92 -15.24 11.74
CA GLN A 11 11.97 -16.22 12.09
C GLN A 11 13.01 -16.43 10.98
N TYR A 12 12.63 -16.17 9.72
CA TYR A 12 13.54 -16.25 8.56
C TYR A 12 14.21 -14.91 8.24
N GLY A 13 14.15 -13.93 9.16
CA GLY A 13 14.84 -12.65 9.04
C GLY A 13 14.08 -11.58 8.26
N TYR A 14 12.85 -11.84 7.81
CA TYR A 14 12.02 -10.83 7.14
C TYR A 14 11.45 -9.79 8.10
N ASP A 15 11.58 -10.00 9.41
CA ASP A 15 11.12 -9.06 10.45
C ASP A 15 11.68 -7.64 10.22
N ARG A 16 12.97 -7.55 9.90
CA ARG A 16 13.63 -6.27 9.60
C ARG A 16 13.06 -5.60 8.36
N VAL A 17 12.78 -6.37 7.31
CA VAL A 17 12.25 -5.84 6.04
C VAL A 17 10.82 -5.35 6.24
N LEU A 18 10.00 -6.12 6.96
CA LEU A 18 8.63 -5.74 7.28
C LEU A 18 8.58 -4.52 8.20
N GLY A 19 9.49 -4.43 9.18
CA GLY A 19 9.56 -3.30 10.11
C GLY A 19 10.02 -1.98 9.49
N VAL A 20 10.69 -2.00 8.32
CA VAL A 20 11.11 -0.77 7.61
C VAL A 20 10.21 -0.40 6.44
N LEU A 21 9.18 -1.20 6.13
CA LEU A 21 8.32 -0.96 4.96
C LEU A 21 7.48 0.31 5.09
N GLY A 22 7.16 0.71 6.32
CA GLY A 22 6.38 1.91 6.58
C GLY A 22 6.47 2.37 8.03
N ARG A 23 6.44 3.69 8.25
CA ARG A 23 6.41 4.27 9.60
C ARG A 23 5.04 4.07 10.26
N HIS A 24 3.98 4.14 9.47
CA HIS A 24 2.60 3.90 9.90
C HIS A 24 1.98 2.76 9.11
N MET A 25 0.89 2.17 9.64
CA MET A 25 0.17 1.07 9.00
C MET A 25 -0.26 1.40 7.56
N ARG A 26 -0.68 2.65 7.29
CA ARG A 26 -0.98 3.12 5.93
C ARG A 26 0.20 3.04 4.97
N ASP A 27 1.40 3.34 5.44
CA ASP A 27 2.61 3.34 4.61
C ASP A 27 3.02 1.91 4.30
N PHE A 28 2.89 1.01 5.28
CA PHE A 28 3.08 -0.43 5.07
C PHE A 28 2.16 -0.95 3.97
N LEU A 29 0.85 -0.67 4.06
CA LEU A 29 -0.14 -1.14 3.09
C LEU A 29 0.13 -0.59 1.69
N ASN A 30 0.48 0.69 1.56
CA ASN A 30 0.87 1.31 0.28
C ASN A 30 2.22 0.77 -0.25
N GLY A 31 3.11 0.29 0.61
CA GLY A 31 4.42 -0.27 0.25
C GLY A 31 4.42 -1.76 -0.12
N LEU A 32 3.32 -2.49 0.12
CA LEU A 32 3.26 -3.95 -0.06
C LEU A 32 3.59 -4.42 -1.48
N ASP A 33 3.13 -3.71 -2.51
CA ASP A 33 3.38 -4.10 -3.90
C ASP A 33 4.87 -4.00 -4.25
N ASN A 34 5.57 -2.98 -3.72
CA ASN A 34 7.01 -2.83 -3.89
C ASN A 34 7.78 -3.95 -3.19
N LEU A 35 7.36 -4.34 -1.98
CA LEU A 35 7.94 -5.48 -1.28
C LEU A 35 7.76 -6.77 -2.08
N HIS A 36 6.55 -7.02 -2.61
CA HIS A 36 6.28 -8.17 -3.44
C HIS A 36 7.13 -8.19 -4.71
N GLU A 37 7.34 -7.04 -5.35
CA GLU A 37 8.21 -6.94 -6.51
C GLU A 37 9.66 -7.28 -6.14
N TYR A 38 10.16 -6.76 -5.01
CA TYR A 38 11.49 -7.12 -4.50
C TYR A 38 11.62 -8.63 -4.23
N LEU A 39 10.60 -9.25 -3.64
CA LEU A 39 10.62 -10.69 -3.36
C LEU A 39 10.61 -11.55 -4.62
N LYS A 40 10.08 -11.07 -5.75
CA LYS A 40 10.11 -11.83 -7.03
C LYS A 40 11.53 -12.07 -7.54
N PHE A 41 12.51 -11.23 -7.19
CA PHE A 41 13.92 -11.49 -7.54
C PHE A 41 14.43 -12.79 -6.91
N SER A 42 14.01 -13.09 -5.68
CA SER A 42 14.36 -14.34 -4.99
C SER A 42 13.38 -15.48 -5.30
N TYR A 43 12.12 -15.15 -5.58
CA TYR A 43 11.04 -16.11 -5.85
C TYR A 43 10.36 -15.85 -7.20
N PRO A 44 10.98 -16.19 -8.35
CA PRO A 44 10.48 -15.80 -9.67
C PRO A 44 9.10 -16.34 -10.04
N ARG A 45 8.68 -17.44 -9.40
CA ARG A 45 7.36 -18.06 -9.62
C ARG A 45 6.28 -17.52 -8.68
N MET A 46 6.59 -16.53 -7.85
CA MET A 46 5.65 -15.97 -6.89
C MET A 46 4.53 -15.22 -7.60
N LYS A 47 3.29 -15.64 -7.36
CA LYS A 47 2.07 -14.93 -7.76
C LYS A 47 1.57 -14.09 -6.58
N ALA A 48 2.12 -12.90 -6.45
CA ALA A 48 1.76 -11.96 -5.40
C ALA A 48 0.39 -11.30 -5.68
N PRO A 49 -0.43 -11.04 -4.65
CA PRO A 49 -1.55 -10.12 -4.76
C PRO A 49 -1.06 -8.67 -4.86
N SER A 50 -1.93 -7.80 -5.36
CA SER A 50 -1.73 -6.35 -5.39
C SER A 50 -2.66 -5.65 -4.40
N PHE A 51 -2.14 -4.58 -3.79
CA PHE A 51 -2.82 -3.76 -2.80
C PHE A 51 -2.84 -2.30 -3.23
N PHE A 52 -3.99 -1.66 -3.07
CA PHE A 52 -4.15 -0.23 -3.35
C PHE A 52 -5.03 0.41 -2.27
N CYS A 53 -4.56 1.50 -1.68
CA CYS A 53 -5.31 2.24 -0.67
C CYS A 53 -6.07 3.41 -1.31
N GLU A 54 -7.32 3.58 -0.92
CA GLU A 54 -8.21 4.67 -1.32
C GLU A 54 -8.88 5.28 -0.07
N ASN A 55 -9.42 6.50 -0.19
CA ASN A 55 -10.23 7.15 0.84
C ASN A 55 -9.57 7.18 2.23
N GLU A 56 -8.28 7.49 2.29
CA GLU A 56 -7.54 7.57 3.55
C GLU A 56 -8.04 8.71 4.46
N THR A 57 -8.26 8.38 5.73
CA THR A 57 -8.74 9.29 6.78
C THR A 57 -7.94 9.09 8.07
N SER A 58 -8.17 9.92 9.09
CA SER A 58 -7.56 9.75 10.42
C SER A 58 -7.97 8.48 11.16
N SER A 59 -9.03 7.81 10.72
CA SER A 59 -9.60 6.63 11.39
C SER A 59 -9.52 5.36 10.56
N GLY A 60 -8.88 5.40 9.39
CA GLY A 60 -8.81 4.24 8.51
C GLY A 60 -8.68 4.59 7.03
N LEU A 61 -8.89 3.58 6.18
CA LEU A 61 -8.83 3.68 4.71
C LEU A 61 -9.63 2.54 4.06
N THR A 62 -9.89 2.67 2.76
CA THR A 62 -10.41 1.58 1.93
C THR A 62 -9.25 0.87 1.24
N LEU A 63 -9.14 -0.45 1.42
CA LEU A 63 -8.09 -1.27 0.81
C LEU A 63 -8.68 -2.12 -0.32
N HIS A 64 -8.11 -1.97 -1.50
CA HIS A 64 -8.38 -2.80 -2.66
C HIS A 64 -7.38 -3.95 -2.67
N TYR A 65 -7.87 -5.17 -2.57
CA TYR A 65 -7.09 -6.40 -2.69
C TYR A 65 -7.40 -7.05 -4.04
N ARG A 66 -6.36 -7.25 -4.85
CA ARG A 66 -6.48 -7.90 -6.16
C ARG A 66 -5.61 -9.14 -6.21
N SER A 67 -6.17 -10.27 -6.63
CA SER A 67 -5.41 -11.51 -6.75
C SER A 67 -5.97 -12.45 -7.80
N THR A 68 -5.09 -13.14 -8.50
CA THR A 68 -5.46 -14.30 -9.33
C THR A 68 -5.60 -15.58 -8.49
N ARG A 69 -5.21 -15.55 -7.20
CA ARG A 69 -5.29 -16.68 -6.28
C ARG A 69 -6.59 -16.62 -5.48
N ARG A 70 -7.44 -17.64 -5.64
CA ARG A 70 -8.72 -17.76 -4.94
C ARG A 70 -8.57 -18.37 -3.55
N GLY A 71 -9.48 -18.05 -2.63
CA GLY A 71 -9.54 -18.62 -1.28
C GLY A 71 -8.55 -18.03 -0.25
N PHE A 72 -7.75 -17.03 -0.63
CA PHE A 72 -6.76 -16.41 0.28
C PHE A 72 -7.24 -15.13 0.98
N LEU A 73 -8.47 -14.66 0.73
CA LEU A 73 -8.99 -13.41 1.32
C LEU A 73 -8.86 -13.39 2.85
N TRP A 74 -9.43 -14.39 3.53
CA TRP A 74 -9.39 -14.47 5.00
C TRP A 74 -7.97 -14.69 5.55
N TYR A 75 -7.10 -15.31 4.76
CA TYR A 75 -5.68 -15.43 5.07
C TYR A 75 -4.98 -14.08 5.03
N THR A 76 -5.26 -13.26 4.02
CA THR A 76 -4.77 -11.87 3.90
C THR A 76 -5.29 -10.98 5.03
N ILE A 77 -6.59 -11.05 5.35
CA ILE A 77 -7.18 -10.32 6.48
C ILE A 77 -6.46 -10.66 7.79
N GLY A 78 -6.17 -11.94 8.03
CA GLY A 78 -5.42 -12.38 9.21
C GLY A 78 -4.00 -11.81 9.29
N GLN A 79 -3.30 -11.74 8.15
CA GLN A 79 -1.95 -11.14 8.10
C GLN A 79 -1.99 -9.63 8.36
N ILE A 80 -2.93 -8.90 7.75
CA ILE A 80 -3.05 -7.45 7.95
C ILE A 80 -3.31 -7.10 9.42
N ARG A 81 -4.21 -7.86 10.07
CA ARG A 81 -4.49 -7.68 11.51
C ARG A 81 -3.25 -7.92 12.36
N GLU A 82 -2.50 -8.98 12.05
CA GLU A 82 -1.31 -9.30 12.82
C GLU A 82 -0.17 -8.31 12.59
N VAL A 83 0.03 -7.83 11.36
CA VAL A 83 0.99 -6.76 11.09
C VAL A 83 0.66 -5.51 11.89
N GLY A 84 -0.63 -5.11 11.91
CA GLY A 84 -1.10 -3.96 12.69
C GLY A 84 -0.75 -4.08 14.17
N ARG A 85 -0.99 -5.26 14.77
CA ARG A 85 -0.68 -5.52 16.18
C ARG A 85 0.81 -5.62 16.46
N HIS A 86 1.53 -6.38 15.62
CA HIS A 86 2.92 -6.74 15.87
C HIS A 86 3.88 -5.57 15.64
N PHE A 87 3.72 -4.83 14.53
CA PHE A 87 4.65 -3.76 14.16
C PHE A 87 4.17 -2.37 14.60
N TYR A 88 2.86 -2.15 14.64
CA TYR A 88 2.28 -0.81 14.86
C TYR A 88 1.46 -0.69 16.14
N GLN A 89 1.38 -1.76 16.96
CA GLN A 89 0.61 -1.79 18.21
C GLN A 89 -0.82 -1.26 18.03
N THR A 90 -1.41 -1.56 16.86
CA THR A 90 -2.69 -1.01 16.43
C THR A 90 -3.65 -2.14 16.06
N ASP A 91 -4.84 -2.12 16.65
CA ASP A 91 -5.91 -3.04 16.28
C ASP A 91 -6.60 -2.57 15.00
N VAL A 92 -6.51 -3.40 13.95
CA VAL A 92 -7.14 -3.11 12.65
C VAL A 92 -8.44 -3.90 12.53
N ILE A 93 -9.56 -3.17 12.51
CA ILE A 93 -10.87 -3.75 12.20
C ILE A 93 -11.01 -3.76 10.68
N ILE A 94 -11.43 -4.90 10.13
CA ILE A 94 -11.52 -5.11 8.67
C ILE A 94 -12.90 -5.63 8.34
N GLU A 95 -13.59 -4.92 7.45
CA GLU A 95 -14.91 -5.27 6.94
C GLU A 95 -14.86 -5.39 5.41
N VAL A 96 -15.42 -6.46 4.85
CA VAL A 96 -15.48 -6.64 3.40
C VAL A 96 -16.68 -5.87 2.87
N ILE A 97 -16.43 -4.87 2.03
CA ILE A 97 -17.46 -4.02 1.42
C ILE A 97 -18.00 -4.67 0.14
N LYS A 98 -17.08 -5.18 -0.69
CA LYS A 98 -17.39 -5.67 -2.03
C LYS A 98 -16.43 -6.78 -2.43
N GLU A 99 -16.94 -7.78 -3.13
CA GLU A 99 -16.16 -8.86 -3.73
C GLU A 99 -16.65 -9.10 -5.16
N GLU A 100 -15.74 -8.95 -6.13
CA GLU A 100 -16.02 -9.13 -7.54
C GLU A 100 -14.92 -9.96 -8.20
N THR A 101 -15.28 -10.67 -9.27
CA THR A 101 -14.31 -11.37 -10.12
C THR A 101 -14.36 -10.76 -11.52
N ILE A 102 -13.26 -10.14 -11.93
CA ILE A 102 -13.12 -9.45 -13.21
C ILE A 102 -12.01 -10.16 -14.00
N PHE A 103 -12.33 -10.74 -15.16
CA PHE A 103 -11.35 -11.45 -16.02
C PHE A 103 -10.45 -12.44 -15.28
N ASP A 104 -11.04 -13.28 -14.41
CA ASP A 104 -10.34 -14.26 -13.56
C ASP A 104 -9.43 -13.67 -12.46
N MET A 105 -9.48 -12.36 -12.25
CA MET A 105 -8.90 -11.67 -11.10
C MET A 105 -9.98 -11.40 -10.06
N LEU A 106 -9.74 -11.87 -8.83
CA LEU A 106 -10.53 -11.50 -7.66
C LEU A 106 -10.16 -10.08 -7.25
N HIS A 107 -11.15 -9.19 -7.15
CA HIS A 107 -11.02 -7.85 -6.60
C HIS A 107 -11.96 -7.70 -5.41
N VAL A 108 -11.38 -7.48 -4.23
CA VAL A 108 -12.11 -7.28 -2.97
C VAL A 108 -11.82 -5.88 -2.46
N MET A 109 -12.86 -5.15 -2.07
CA MET A 109 -12.75 -3.87 -1.37
C MET A 109 -13.04 -4.09 0.10
N MET A 110 -12.12 -3.65 0.96
CA MET A 110 -12.23 -3.79 2.41
C MET A 110 -12.14 -2.43 3.08
N GLN A 111 -13.03 -2.16 4.03
CA GLN A 111 -12.88 -1.02 4.92
C GLN A 111 -11.96 -1.42 6.08
N LEU A 112 -10.87 -0.68 6.25
CA LEU A 112 -9.95 -0.84 7.36
C LEU A 112 -10.16 0.33 8.32
N THR A 113 -10.50 0.02 9.57
CA THR A 113 -10.67 1.00 10.64
C THR A 113 -9.57 0.80 11.67
N PHE A 114 -8.74 1.83 11.88
CA PHE A 114 -7.60 1.82 12.80
C PHE A 114 -7.16 3.26 13.14
N ASP A 115 -6.32 3.42 14.15
CA ASP A 115 -5.76 4.74 14.48
C ASP A 115 -4.78 5.20 13.38
N ASN A 116 -5.25 6.09 12.52
CA ASN A 116 -4.47 6.67 11.43
C ASN A 116 -4.29 8.19 11.61
N ARG A 117 -4.24 8.69 12.86
CA ARG A 117 -4.11 10.13 13.13
C ARG A 117 -2.88 10.77 12.49
N ALA A 118 -1.81 9.99 12.30
CA ALA A 118 -0.60 10.42 11.58
C ALA A 118 -0.91 10.96 10.16
N PHE A 119 -1.93 10.43 9.49
CA PHE A 119 -2.39 10.91 8.19
C PHE A 119 -2.71 12.41 8.19
N GLN A 120 -3.35 12.93 9.25
CA GLN A 120 -3.67 14.35 9.32
C GLN A 120 -2.44 15.22 9.53
N THR A 121 -1.48 14.76 10.33
CA THR A 121 -0.22 15.48 10.56
C THR A 121 0.57 15.57 9.26
N ASP A 122 0.73 14.45 8.56
CA ASP A 122 1.46 14.41 7.28
C ASP A 122 0.75 15.20 6.19
N ARG A 123 -0.60 15.12 6.12
CA ARG A 123 -1.38 15.93 5.18
C ARG A 123 -1.29 17.42 5.48
N ARG A 124 -1.30 17.82 6.76
CA ARG A 124 -1.09 19.23 7.14
C ARG A 124 0.33 19.67 6.82
N GLN A 125 1.35 18.85 7.10
CA GLN A 125 2.73 19.16 6.78
C GLN A 125 2.99 19.20 5.27
N SER A 126 2.39 18.31 4.47
CA SER A 126 2.54 18.31 3.01
C SER A 126 1.84 19.51 2.40
N VAL A 127 0.63 19.85 2.83
CA VAL A 127 -0.09 21.06 2.40
C VAL A 127 0.66 22.33 2.82
N GLN A 128 1.20 22.38 4.05
CA GLN A 128 2.04 23.50 4.50
C GLN A 128 3.41 23.59 3.79
N ARG A 129 3.99 22.46 3.35
CA ARG A 129 5.20 22.43 2.51
C ARG A 129 4.94 22.83 1.07
N ILE A 130 3.74 22.57 0.56
CA ILE A 130 3.28 23.03 -0.75
C ILE A 130 2.97 24.56 -0.72
N ASP A 131 3.08 25.22 0.44
CA ASP A 131 2.60 26.58 0.63
C ASP A 131 3.67 27.70 0.45
N LYS A 132 3.25 28.69 -0.34
CA LYS A 132 3.78 30.03 -0.63
C LYS A 132 5.11 30.28 -1.34
N ASN A 133 6.16 29.49 -1.13
CA ASN A 133 7.51 29.81 -1.68
C ASN A 133 8.00 28.85 -2.77
N MET A 134 7.24 27.81 -3.13
CA MET A 134 7.56 27.00 -4.30
C MET A 134 7.27 27.82 -5.56
N MET A 135 8.32 28.38 -6.17
CA MET A 135 8.20 28.92 -7.52
C MET A 135 7.72 27.79 -8.45
N PRO A 136 6.74 28.03 -9.34
CA PRO A 136 6.39 27.05 -10.34
C PRO A 136 7.65 26.70 -11.11
N VAL A 137 8.13 25.46 -10.97
CA VAL A 137 9.27 24.98 -11.76
C VAL A 137 8.79 24.97 -13.20
N ASN A 138 9.51 25.68 -14.07
CA ASN A 138 9.21 25.64 -15.49
C ASN A 138 9.25 24.18 -15.95
N ALA A 139 8.19 23.70 -16.59
CA ALA A 139 8.11 22.33 -17.09
C ALA A 139 9.32 21.96 -17.95
N PHE A 140 9.86 22.93 -18.71
CA PHE A 140 11.09 22.74 -19.48
C PHE A 140 12.30 22.38 -18.59
N LEU A 141 12.52 23.13 -17.52
CA LEU A 141 13.61 22.86 -16.57
C LEU A 141 13.39 21.52 -15.84
N PHE A 142 12.14 21.19 -15.50
CA PHE A 142 11.81 19.90 -14.91
C PHE A 142 12.16 18.73 -15.84
N LEU A 143 11.80 18.83 -17.12
CA LEU A 143 12.12 17.81 -18.13
C LEU A 143 13.62 17.71 -18.43
N GLU A 144 14.36 18.82 -18.35
CA GLU A 144 15.84 18.78 -18.43
C GLU A 144 16.47 18.05 -17.25
N ILE A 145 15.96 18.25 -16.02
CA ILE A 145 16.47 17.59 -14.82
C ILE A 145 16.15 16.08 -14.83
N PHE A 146 15.01 15.69 -15.39
CA PHE A 146 14.54 14.30 -15.45
C PHE A 146 14.54 13.77 -16.90
N PRO A 147 15.69 13.28 -17.41
CA PRO A 147 15.86 12.91 -18.82
C PRO A 147 14.98 11.73 -19.27
N PHE A 148 14.42 10.98 -18.32
CA PHE A 148 13.51 9.86 -18.57
C PHE A 148 12.16 10.10 -17.88
N CYS A 149 11.41 11.09 -18.37
CA CYS A 149 10.05 11.41 -17.91
C CYS A 149 9.07 11.35 -19.08
N ILE A 150 7.93 10.67 -18.90
CA ILE A 150 6.84 10.62 -19.88
C ILE A 150 5.56 11.05 -19.16
N VAL A 151 4.87 12.04 -19.71
CA VAL A 151 3.58 12.52 -19.20
C VAL A 151 2.53 12.24 -20.29
N PHE A 152 1.45 11.57 -19.92
CA PHE A 152 0.33 11.27 -20.82
C PHE A 152 -0.99 11.71 -20.20
N ASP A 153 -1.95 12.07 -21.05
CA ASP A 153 -3.31 12.40 -20.62
C ASP A 153 -4.20 11.14 -20.48
N GLU A 154 -5.46 11.34 -20.12
CA GLU A 154 -6.44 10.26 -19.94
C GLU A 154 -6.68 9.43 -21.22
N TYR A 155 -6.30 9.95 -22.39
CA TYR A 155 -6.37 9.27 -23.69
C TYR A 155 -5.05 8.60 -24.07
N LEU A 156 -4.08 8.53 -23.14
CA LEU A 156 -2.74 7.98 -23.34
C LEU A 156 -1.92 8.74 -24.39
N VAL A 157 -2.18 10.04 -24.58
CA VAL A 157 -1.41 10.90 -25.51
C VAL A 157 -0.30 11.61 -24.75
N ILE A 158 0.94 11.49 -25.24
CA ILE A 158 2.14 12.11 -24.65
C ILE A 158 2.13 13.63 -24.93
N ARG A 159 2.37 14.45 -23.91
CA ARG A 159 2.47 15.91 -24.00
C ARG A 159 3.79 16.45 -23.50
#